data_AF-A0A835E052-F1
#
_entry.id   AF-A0A835E052-F1
#
_cell.length_a   1.000
_cell.length_b   1.000
_cell.length_c   1.000
_cell.angle_alpha   90.00
_cell.angle_beta   90.00
_cell.angle_gamma   90.00
#
_symmetry.space_group_name_H-M   'P 1'
#
loop_
_entity.id
_entity.type
_entity.pdbx_description
1 polymer ?
#
loop_
_entity_poly.entity_id
_entity_poly.type
_entity_poly.pdbx_seq_one_letter_code
_entity_poly.pdbx_strand_id
1 'polypeptide(L)'
;MRQAIALVFTKTQQRNCRWHVTRIWEYELDVLYSEHKKENLREKFESLINYPLGPTQFEAEWRNLVEEFNISDHPAIKALWEKRDRWVPAYFKGMYCGSMTSTQRSESQNKVLKLGYVDENTTLHGFAERMLHSVQHADHMDAGETHYSQVTFYFKLQPGALYSCNKNM
;
A
#
# COMPACT_ATOMS: atom_id res chain seq x y z
N MET A 1 -16.49 -5.00 -5.19
CA MET A 1 -16.09 -4.48 -3.85
C MET A 1 -16.54 -3.03 -3.59
N ARG A 2 -16.30 -2.07 -4.50
CA ARG A 2 -16.61 -0.64 -4.25
C ARG A 2 -18.01 -0.36 -3.70
N GLN A 3 -19.05 -0.86 -4.37
CA GLN A 3 -20.43 -0.61 -3.96
C GLN A 3 -20.71 -1.12 -2.54
N ALA A 4 -20.28 -2.35 -2.23
CA ALA A 4 -20.41 -2.92 -0.89
C ALA A 4 -19.66 -2.11 0.18
N ILE A 5 -18.43 -1.66 -0.11
CA ILE A 5 -17.66 -0.82 0.83
C ILE A 5 -18.36 0.51 1.06
N ALA A 6 -18.90 1.16 0.02
CA ALA A 6 -19.63 2.41 0.16
C ALA A 6 -20.92 2.27 0.99
N LEU A 7 -21.55 1.09 0.96
CA LEU A 7 -22.75 0.79 1.76
C LEU A 7 -22.43 0.57 3.24
N VAL A 8 -21.34 -0.12 3.55
CA VAL A 8 -20.98 -0.51 4.94
C VAL A 8 -20.10 0.55 5.61
N PHE A 9 -19.17 1.15 4.86
CA PHE A 9 -18.17 2.10 5.34
C PHE A 9 -18.30 3.45 4.63
N THR A 10 -19.36 4.18 4.95
CA THR A 10 -19.74 5.44 4.29
C THR A 10 -18.72 6.58 4.40
N LYS A 11 -17.85 6.54 5.42
CA LYS A 11 -16.76 7.52 5.64
C LYS A 11 -15.40 7.08 5.09
N THR A 12 -15.32 5.88 4.49
CA THR A 12 -14.07 5.35 3.98
C THR A 12 -13.86 5.79 2.54
N GLN A 13 -12.68 6.34 2.28
CA GLN A 13 -12.26 6.66 0.93
C GLN A 13 -11.47 5.50 0.33
N GLN A 14 -11.99 4.93 -0.75
CA GLN A 14 -11.38 3.79 -1.40
C GLN A 14 -10.33 4.27 -2.39
N ARG A 15 -9.08 3.89 -2.15
CA ARG A 15 -7.98 4.07 -3.08
C ARG A 15 -7.68 2.77 -3.81
N ASN A 16 -7.70 2.81 -5.13
CA ASN A 16 -7.19 1.72 -5.96
C ASN A 16 -5.67 1.67 -5.84
N CYS A 17 -5.12 0.46 -5.70
CA CYS A 17 -3.68 0.27 -5.68
C CYS A 17 -3.10 0.64 -7.05
N ARG A 18 -2.23 1.66 -7.08
CA ARG A 18 -1.60 2.15 -8.32
C ARG A 18 -1.01 1.02 -9.14
N TRP A 19 -0.21 0.15 -8.52
CA TRP A 19 0.46 -0.95 -9.22
C TRP A 19 -0.53 -1.85 -9.94
N HIS A 20 -1.66 -2.19 -9.31
CA HIS A 20 -2.71 -2.97 -9.98
C HIS A 20 -3.36 -2.20 -11.14
N VAL A 21 -3.56 -0.88 -10.99
CA VAL A 21 -4.13 -0.05 -12.06
C VAL A 21 -3.18 0.05 -13.26
N THR A 22 -1.88 0.25 -13.02
CA THR A 22 -0.88 0.35 -14.09
C THR A 22 -0.56 -1.01 -14.71
N ARG A 23 -0.55 -2.10 -13.91
CA ARG A 23 -0.26 -3.46 -14.40
C ARG A 23 -1.30 -3.98 -15.40
N ILE A 24 -2.54 -3.50 -15.33
CA ILE A 24 -3.56 -3.83 -16.34
C ILE A 24 -3.12 -3.38 -17.74
N TRP A 25 -2.29 -2.33 -17.83
CA TRP A 25 -1.80 -1.73 -19.06
C TRP A 25 -0.28 -1.91 -19.24
N GLU A 26 0.30 -2.92 -18.58
CA GLU A 26 1.76 -3.13 -18.54
C GLU A 26 2.35 -3.25 -19.95
N TYR A 27 1.74 -4.06 -20.81
CA TYR A 27 2.19 -4.26 -22.18
C TYR A 27 2.15 -2.96 -22.99
N GLU A 28 1.02 -2.25 -22.95
CA GLU A 28 0.84 -0.99 -23.66
C GLU A 28 1.82 0.10 -23.21
N LEU A 29 2.04 0.18 -21.90
CA LEU A 29 2.98 1.14 -21.31
C LEU A 29 4.42 0.79 -21.70
N ASP A 30 4.80 -0.49 -21.71
CA ASP A 30 6.14 -0.93 -22.12
C ASP A 30 6.44 -0.65 -23.59
N VAL A 31 5.44 -0.79 -24.47
CA VAL A 31 5.56 -0.38 -25.88
C VAL A 31 5.82 1.12 -25.97
N LEU A 32 5.00 1.96 -25.32
CA LEU A 32 5.20 3.42 -25.29
C LEU A 32 6.57 3.82 -24.72
N TYR A 33 6.99 3.18 -23.63
CA TYR A 33 8.30 3.45 -23.03
C TYR A 33 9.46 3.08 -23.95
N SER A 34 9.28 2.04 -24.77
CA SER A 34 10.27 1.63 -25.76
C SER A 34 10.35 2.62 -26.93
N GLU A 35 9.20 3.10 -27.42
CA GLU A 35 9.10 4.11 -28.48
C GLU A 35 9.74 5.44 -28.06
N HIS A 36 9.48 5.88 -26.83
CA HIS A 36 9.95 7.16 -26.29
C HIS A 36 11.14 7.04 -25.33
N LYS A 37 11.94 5.97 -25.48
CA LYS A 37 13.07 5.68 -24.58
C LYS A 37 14.10 6.81 -24.54
N LYS A 38 14.37 7.47 -25.66
CA LYS A 38 15.36 8.55 -25.76
C LYS A 38 14.95 9.82 -25.00
N GLU A 39 13.65 9.99 -24.79
CA GLU A 39 13.03 11.17 -24.19
C GLU A 39 12.70 10.95 -22.71
N ASN A 40 13.04 9.76 -22.17
CA ASN A 40 12.83 9.35 -20.78
C ASN A 40 11.34 9.40 -20.36
N LEU A 41 10.43 8.94 -21.22
CA LEU A 41 8.99 8.91 -20.93
C LEU A 41 8.69 8.16 -19.63
N ARG A 42 9.33 7.00 -19.43
CA ARG A 42 9.10 6.15 -18.26
C ARG A 42 9.41 6.90 -16.97
N GLU A 43 10.57 7.52 -16.88
CA GLU A 43 11.02 8.24 -15.71
C GLU A 43 10.12 9.45 -15.42
N LYS A 44 9.74 10.20 -16.46
CA LYS A 44 8.82 11.35 -16.32
C LYS A 44 7.43 10.90 -15.86
N PHE A 45 6.89 9.86 -16.47
CA PHE A 45 5.59 9.29 -16.12
C PHE A 45 5.58 8.75 -14.70
N GLU A 46 6.57 7.93 -14.34
CA GLU A 46 6.72 7.38 -12.99
C GLU A 46 6.90 8.51 -11.97
N SER A 47 7.72 9.53 -12.25
CA SER A 47 7.87 10.69 -11.38
C SER A 47 6.53 11.41 -11.15
N LEU A 48 5.79 11.70 -12.22
CA LEU A 48 4.51 12.40 -12.16
C LEU A 48 3.47 11.66 -11.30
N ILE A 49 3.36 10.34 -11.44
CA ILE A 49 2.37 9.54 -10.69
C ILE A 49 2.81 9.21 -9.25
N ASN A 50 4.09 9.45 -8.92
CA ASN A 50 4.66 9.25 -7.59
C ASN A 50 4.73 10.55 -6.77
N TYR A 51 4.88 11.70 -7.42
CA TYR A 51 5.12 12.95 -6.73
C TYR A 51 3.84 13.52 -6.07
N PRO A 52 3.91 14.00 -4.81
CA PRO A 52 2.75 14.52 -4.10
C PRO A 52 2.37 15.93 -4.56
N LEU A 53 1.83 16.04 -5.78
CA LEU A 53 1.21 17.27 -6.30
C LEU A 53 -0.20 17.48 -5.72
N GLY A 54 -0.72 18.71 -5.84
CA GLY A 54 -2.16 18.93 -5.74
C GLY A 54 -2.87 18.51 -7.03
N PRO A 55 -4.20 18.24 -7.03
CA PRO A 55 -4.93 17.82 -8.22
C PRO A 55 -4.71 18.75 -9.44
N THR A 56 -4.82 20.07 -9.25
CA THR A 56 -4.63 21.06 -10.31
C THR A 56 -3.23 21.00 -10.93
N GLN A 57 -2.19 20.87 -10.12
CA GLN A 57 -0.81 20.74 -10.59
C GLN A 57 -0.61 19.42 -11.33
N PHE A 58 -1.13 18.32 -10.79
CA PHE A 58 -1.08 17.02 -11.45
C PHE A 58 -1.76 17.04 -12.82
N GLU A 59 -2.95 17.63 -12.93
CA GLU A 59 -3.67 17.70 -14.21
C GLU A 59 -2.93 18.56 -15.24
N ALA A 60 -2.25 19.64 -14.81
CA ALA A 60 -1.41 20.45 -15.69
C ALA A 60 -0.17 19.67 -16.18
N GLU A 61 0.58 19.05 -15.27
CA GLU A 61 1.78 18.27 -15.61
C GLU A 61 1.44 17.02 -16.43
N TRP A 62 0.30 16.38 -16.17
CA TRP A 62 -0.20 15.29 -17.01
C TRP A 62 -0.47 15.76 -18.43
N ARG A 63 -1.12 16.92 -18.59
CA ARG A 63 -1.37 17.48 -19.91
C ARG A 63 -0.07 17.78 -20.65
N ASN A 64 0.87 18.44 -20.00
CA ASN A 64 2.19 18.72 -20.55
C ASN A 64 2.89 17.44 -21.02
N LEU A 65 2.85 16.38 -20.20
CA LEU A 65 3.46 15.09 -20.53
C LEU A 65 2.76 14.41 -21.72
N VAL A 66 1.42 14.37 -21.77
CA VAL A 66 0.75 13.69 -22.90
C VAL A 66 0.87 14.46 -24.21
N GLU A 67 0.99 15.79 -24.15
CA GLU A 67 1.22 16.66 -25.32
C GLU A 67 2.67 16.58 -25.80
N GLU A 68 3.65 16.65 -24.89
CA GLU A 68 5.09 16.55 -25.20
C GLU A 68 5.40 15.27 -25.99
N PHE A 69 4.78 14.16 -25.60
CA PHE A 69 5.03 12.84 -26.20
C PHE A 69 3.99 12.47 -27.29
N ASN A 70 2.97 13.32 -27.51
CA ASN A 70 1.87 13.05 -28.44
C ASN A 70 1.14 11.72 -28.19
N ILE A 71 0.91 11.38 -26.92
CA ILE A 71 0.31 10.11 -26.46
C ILE A 71 -1.11 10.27 -25.90
N SER A 72 -1.71 11.45 -26.06
CA SER A 72 -3.04 11.79 -25.53
C SER A 72 -4.14 10.84 -26.01
N ASP A 73 -4.01 10.31 -27.23
CA ASP A 73 -5.00 9.41 -27.83
C ASP A 73 -4.80 7.94 -27.49
N HIS A 74 -3.68 7.57 -26.86
CA HIS A 74 -3.34 6.20 -26.56
C HIS A 74 -4.35 5.58 -25.56
N PRO A 75 -4.91 4.37 -25.85
CA PRO A 75 -5.95 3.76 -25.01
C PRO A 75 -5.57 3.62 -23.53
N ALA A 76 -4.34 3.18 -23.25
CA ALA A 76 -3.82 3.08 -21.88
C ALA A 76 -3.80 4.43 -21.16
N ILE A 77 -3.34 5.50 -21.82
CA ILE A 77 -3.25 6.85 -21.25
C ILE A 77 -4.64 7.39 -20.93
N LYS A 78 -5.61 7.22 -21.84
CA LYS A 78 -7.03 7.57 -21.61
C LYS A 78 -7.61 6.81 -20.42
N ALA A 79 -7.43 5.50 -20.37
CA ALA A 79 -7.97 4.67 -19.28
C ALA A 79 -7.36 4.98 -17.91
N LEU A 80 -6.08 5.34 -17.86
CA LEU A 80 -5.40 5.79 -16.65
C LEU A 80 -5.94 7.14 -16.18
N TRP A 81 -6.15 8.07 -17.11
CA TRP A 81 -6.73 9.40 -16.87
C TRP A 81 -8.17 9.34 -16.37
N GLU A 82 -9.02 8.50 -16.96
CA GLU A 82 -10.42 8.34 -16.57
C GLU A 82 -10.60 7.91 -15.10
N LYS A 83 -9.63 7.17 -14.57
CA LYS A 83 -9.66 6.63 -13.20
C LYS A 83 -8.77 7.42 -12.23
N ARG A 84 -8.16 8.53 -12.67
CA ARG A 84 -7.11 9.25 -11.93
C ARG A 84 -7.48 9.60 -10.48
N ASP A 85 -8.73 9.98 -10.25
CA ASP A 85 -9.30 10.31 -8.93
C ASP A 85 -9.20 9.16 -7.92
N ARG A 86 -9.00 7.93 -8.38
CA ARG A 86 -9.05 6.72 -7.54
C ARG A 86 -7.69 6.16 -7.19
N TRP A 87 -6.62 6.53 -7.87
CA TRP A 87 -5.31 5.89 -7.68
C TRP A 87 -4.15 6.88 -7.59
N VAL A 88 -4.27 8.05 -8.21
CA VAL A 88 -3.23 9.08 -8.24
C VAL A 88 -3.14 9.75 -6.86
N PRO A 89 -1.97 9.75 -6.20
CA PRO A 89 -1.79 10.33 -4.86
C PRO A 89 -2.25 11.78 -4.69
N ALA A 90 -2.20 12.58 -5.76
CA ALA A 90 -2.60 13.99 -5.75
C ALA A 90 -4.05 14.21 -5.25
N TYR A 91 -4.95 13.27 -5.52
CA TYR A 91 -6.36 13.33 -5.08
C TYR A 91 -6.55 12.91 -3.62
N PHE A 92 -5.50 12.37 -2.99
CA PHE A 92 -5.52 11.89 -1.60
C PHE A 92 -4.68 12.76 -0.66
N LYS A 93 -4.09 13.87 -1.13
CA LYS A 93 -3.17 14.72 -0.36
C LYS A 93 -3.77 15.31 0.92
N GLY A 94 -5.10 15.49 0.98
CA GLY A 94 -5.84 15.92 2.17
C GLY A 94 -6.29 14.80 3.09
N MET A 95 -6.05 13.54 2.72
CA MET A 95 -6.39 12.36 3.50
C MET A 95 -5.13 11.80 4.14
N TYR A 96 -5.08 11.76 5.46
CA TYR A 96 -3.96 11.15 6.18
C TYR A 96 -3.97 9.64 5.91
N CYS A 97 -3.11 9.17 5.02
CA CYS A 97 -2.91 7.75 4.73
C CYS A 97 -1.65 7.15 5.40
N GLY A 98 -0.97 7.92 6.27
CA GLY A 98 0.39 7.61 6.70
C GLY A 98 1.39 7.60 5.53
N SER A 99 2.66 7.28 5.79
CA SER A 99 3.69 7.09 4.75
C SER A 99 3.51 5.79 3.94
N MET A 100 2.39 5.09 4.09
CA MET A 100 2.17 3.77 3.51
C MET A 100 1.63 3.86 2.09
N THR A 101 2.42 3.40 1.13
CA THR A 101 1.94 3.07 -0.22
C THR A 101 1.17 1.75 -0.20
N SER A 102 0.10 1.65 -1.00
CA SER A 102 -0.76 0.46 -1.05
C SER A 102 0.00 -0.83 -1.39
N THR A 103 1.10 -0.72 -2.15
CA THR A 103 1.98 -1.84 -2.52
C THR A 103 2.80 -2.36 -1.35
N GLN A 104 3.31 -1.46 -0.48
CA GLN A 104 4.15 -1.85 0.65
C GLN A 104 3.41 -2.82 1.60
N ARG A 105 2.11 -2.58 1.85
CA ARG A 105 1.28 -3.45 2.70
C ARG A 105 1.02 -4.82 2.07
N SER A 106 0.70 -4.87 0.77
CA SER A 106 0.48 -6.15 0.09
C SER A 106 1.77 -6.95 -0.07
N GLU A 107 2.90 -6.28 -0.29
CA GLU A 107 4.21 -6.93 -0.44
C GLU A 107 4.71 -7.52 0.89
N SER A 108 4.54 -6.81 2.02
CA SER A 108 4.95 -7.33 3.32
C SER A 108 4.16 -8.59 3.69
N GLN A 109 2.85 -8.56 3.52
CA GLN A 109 1.97 -9.70 3.81
C GLN A 109 2.25 -10.87 2.86
N ASN A 110 2.41 -10.60 1.56
CA ASN A 110 2.77 -11.62 0.58
C ASN A 110 4.12 -12.28 0.91
N LYS A 111 5.10 -11.48 1.39
CA LYS A 111 6.39 -11.99 1.83
C LYS A 111 6.25 -12.88 3.06
N VAL A 112 5.48 -12.49 4.08
CA VAL A 112 5.22 -13.32 5.26
C VAL A 112 4.62 -14.67 4.86
N LEU A 113 3.61 -14.65 3.99
CA LEU A 113 2.95 -15.86 3.51
C LEU A 113 3.93 -16.78 2.77
N LYS A 114 4.70 -16.24 1.83
CA LYS A 114 5.66 -17.02 1.04
C LYS A 114 6.84 -17.57 1.86
N LEU A 115 7.21 -16.92 2.96
CA LEU A 115 8.33 -17.36 3.79
C LEU A 115 7.95 -18.41 4.82
N GLY A 116 6.72 -18.38 5.34
CA GLY A 116 6.34 -19.20 6.50
C GLY A 116 5.13 -20.10 6.31
N TYR A 117 4.33 -19.91 5.26
CA TYR A 117 3.01 -20.53 5.17
C TYR A 117 2.77 -21.23 3.84
N VAL A 118 3.07 -20.63 2.70
CA VAL A 118 2.66 -21.16 1.39
C VAL A 118 3.85 -21.33 0.43
N ASP A 119 3.79 -22.38 -0.39
CA ASP A 119 4.76 -22.70 -1.44
C ASP A 119 4.07 -23.04 -2.77
N GLU A 120 4.85 -23.36 -3.80
CA GLU A 120 4.38 -23.68 -5.15
C GLU A 120 3.52 -24.95 -5.22
N ASN A 121 3.64 -25.85 -4.24
CA ASN A 121 2.90 -27.11 -4.17
C ASN A 121 1.65 -27.02 -3.28
N THR A 122 1.40 -25.85 -2.68
CA THR A 122 0.27 -25.65 -1.78
C THR A 122 -1.03 -25.63 -2.58
N THR A 123 -1.85 -26.67 -2.41
CA THR A 123 -3.17 -26.75 -3.05
C THR A 123 -4.10 -25.64 -2.53
N LEU A 124 -5.15 -25.29 -3.29
CA LEU A 124 -6.03 -24.16 -2.94
C LEU A 124 -6.71 -24.32 -1.56
N HIS A 125 -7.11 -25.53 -1.17
CA HIS A 125 -7.69 -25.74 0.16
C HIS A 125 -6.63 -25.58 1.27
N GLY A 126 -5.42 -26.11 1.05
CA GLY A 126 -4.30 -25.92 1.96
C GLY A 126 -3.88 -24.45 2.04
N PHE A 127 -3.98 -23.69 0.96
CA PHE A 127 -3.76 -22.25 0.98
C PHE A 127 -4.75 -21.56 1.92
N ALA A 128 -6.04 -21.88 1.84
CA ALA A 128 -7.05 -21.27 2.71
C ALA A 128 -6.82 -21.59 4.21
N GLU A 129 -6.45 -22.84 4.52
CA GLU A 129 -6.10 -23.26 5.88
C GLU A 129 -4.86 -22.52 6.38
N ARG A 130 -3.79 -22.46 5.58
CA ARG A 130 -2.53 -21.81 5.97
C ARG A 130 -2.65 -20.29 6.07
N MET A 131 -3.53 -19.67 5.28
CA MET A 131 -3.94 -18.28 5.46
C MET A 131 -4.62 -18.06 6.81
N LEU A 132 -5.49 -18.97 7.26
CA LEU A 132 -6.12 -18.86 8.57
C LEU A 132 -5.08 -18.98 9.70
N HIS A 133 -4.14 -19.93 9.58
CA HIS A 133 -3.04 -20.08 10.52
C HIS A 133 -2.16 -18.83 10.60
N SER A 134 -1.89 -18.16 9.48
CA SER A 134 -1.07 -16.93 9.49
C SER A 134 -1.77 -15.77 10.18
N VAL A 135 -3.09 -15.63 10.00
CA VAL A 135 -3.91 -14.64 10.72
C VAL A 135 -3.91 -14.94 12.22
N GLN A 136 -4.16 -16.19 12.61
CA GLN A 136 -4.12 -16.59 14.02
C GLN A 136 -2.75 -16.32 14.65
N HIS A 137 -1.66 -16.65 13.95
CA HIS A 137 -0.31 -16.39 14.45
C HIS A 137 -0.06 -14.89 14.64
N ALA A 138 -0.52 -14.05 13.72
CA ALA A 138 -0.45 -12.60 13.86
C ALA A 138 -1.24 -12.09 15.08
N ASP A 139 -2.47 -12.57 15.28
CA ASP A 139 -3.30 -12.20 16.43
C ASP A 139 -2.64 -12.57 17.77
N HIS A 140 -1.98 -13.73 17.84
CA HIS A 140 -1.25 -14.16 19.04
C HIS A 140 -0.01 -13.30 19.29
N MET A 141 0.74 -12.93 18.24
CA MET A 141 1.89 -12.02 18.38
C MET A 141 1.46 -10.63 18.82
N ASP A 142 0.40 -10.07 18.23
CA ASP A 142 -0.15 -8.75 18.61
C ASP A 142 -0.66 -8.75 20.06
N ALA A 143 -1.30 -9.84 20.51
CA ALA A 143 -1.71 -10.01 21.90
C ALA A 143 -0.50 -10.09 22.85
N GLY A 144 0.57 -10.77 22.43
CA GLY A 144 1.84 -10.88 23.17
C GLY A 144 2.56 -9.54 23.29
N GLU A 145 2.65 -8.77 22.21
CA GLU A 145 3.24 -7.42 22.19
C GLU A 145 2.44 -6.41 23.00
N THR A 146 1.10 -6.51 22.97
CA THR A 146 0.21 -5.71 23.81
C THR A 146 0.44 -6.01 25.28
N HIS A 147 0.50 -7.29 25.65
CA HIS A 147 0.81 -7.71 27.01
C HIS A 147 2.20 -7.24 27.45
N TYR A 148 3.23 -7.45 26.62
CA TYR A 148 4.59 -7.00 26.89
C TYR A 148 4.69 -5.47 27.06
N SER A 149 4.01 -4.72 26.19
CA SER A 149 3.98 -3.26 26.24
C SER A 149 3.26 -2.75 27.48
N GLN A 150 2.12 -3.36 27.84
CA GLN A 150 1.41 -3.04 29.08
C GLN A 150 2.27 -3.35 30.30
N VAL A 151 2.86 -4.55 30.39
CA VAL A 151 3.74 -4.95 31.50
C VAL A 151 4.94 -4.01 31.60
N THR A 152 5.61 -3.70 30.50
CA THR A 152 6.74 -2.76 30.48
C THR A 152 6.33 -1.34 30.88
N PHE A 153 5.13 -0.88 30.49
CA PHE A 153 4.59 0.41 30.90
C PHE A 153 4.26 0.45 32.39
N TYR A 154 3.67 -0.62 32.94
CA TYR A 154 3.43 -0.79 34.37
C TYR A 154 4.75 -0.78 35.18
N PHE A 155 5.79 -1.47 34.71
CA PHE A 155 7.11 -1.44 35.35
C PHE A 155 7.83 -0.09 35.24
N LYS A 156 7.59 0.68 34.17
CA LYS A 156 8.14 2.04 34.00
C LYS A 156 7.42 3.11 34.83
N LEU A 157 6.16 2.89 35.21
CA LEU A 157 5.37 3.82 36.02
C LEU A 157 5.57 3.67 37.54
N GLN A 158 6.33 2.68 38.00
CA GLN A 158 6.74 2.56 39.41
C GLN A 158 8.26 2.77 39.59
N PRO A 159 8.78 4.00 39.48
CA PRO A 159 10.11 4.31 39.98
C PRO A 159 10.03 4.45 41.52
N GLY A 160 9.96 3.34 42.26
CA GLY A 160 9.82 3.44 43.72
C GLY A 160 9.78 2.19 44.59
N ALA A 161 10.05 0.99 44.07
CA ALA A 161 10.13 -0.21 44.92
C ALA A 161 11.47 -0.94 44.74
N LEU A 162 12.56 -0.19 44.83
CA LEU A 162 13.85 -0.76 45.22
C LEU A 162 13.99 -0.60 46.74
N TYR A 163 14.23 -1.75 47.39
CA TYR A 163 14.64 -1.97 48.79
C TYR A 163 13.54 -2.02 49.88
N SER A 164 13.23 -3.24 50.33
CA SER A 164 13.55 -3.70 51.70
C SER A 164 12.92 -5.07 51.98
N CYS A 165 13.74 -6.12 52.04
CA CYS A 165 13.53 -7.13 53.08
C CYS A 165 14.91 -7.49 53.63
N ASN A 166 15.20 -6.87 54.76
CA ASN A 166 16.40 -7.04 55.55
C ASN A 166 16.39 -8.41 56.25
N LYS A 167 17.58 -8.86 56.61
CA LYS A 167 17.93 -10.11 57.26
C LYS A 167 17.19 -10.37 58.59
N ASN A 168 17.04 -11.67 58.89
CA ASN A 168 16.90 -12.34 60.20
C ASN A 168 15.51 -12.39 60.88
N MET A 169 14.89 -13.58 60.84
CA MET A 169 14.84 -14.49 62.00
C MET A 169 14.76 -15.94 61.52
#